data_AF-A0A1I4I1X5-F1
#
_entry.id   AF-A0A1I4I1X5-F1
#
_cell.length_a   1.000
_cell.length_b   1.000
_cell.length_c   1.000
_cell.angle_alpha   90.00
_cell.angle_beta   90.00
_cell.angle_gamma   90.00
#
_symmetry.space_group_name_H-M   'P 1'
#
loop_
_entity.id
_entity.type
_entity.pdbx_description
1 polymer ?
#
loop_
_entity_poly.entity_id
_entity_poly.type
_entity_poly.pdbx_seq_one_letter_code
_entity_poly.pdbx_strand_id
1 'polypeptide(L)'
;MTTAAPSGSNSYALLRAAEAVTNWRALAMSALAGLAFFLFLALSGWLAKSSVLLGGLFFLLSLVLGLVGYSSVGIVLMRRSQGQDIGLVDAFLQALFTVHRLLGLAVLLFLAFVGLALATLLVLAVCKIPGLGPLVYSVAFPILTVILGLTTAGMFYVVMPLAAPAIWSGNTIWETAARMLVIVRQRLLPVITQLVILSLLVLFLSGVVTFVLMTGYMTTLGLSSAVGINASGNAMGMVQSMMLGGMGGMGGMGGLGGLGGYGMDGATSYFGAFAFATGLLFTVGMIIPFLTFINGTCLIYLQTIEGLHFDAAEEQLRGHVDEAKRRAQEARERASAKLQEVKAAQRAPQEAAPTAPAASVAPAAAATPAATARACASCHAPLAADDVFCGECGAKNPL
;
A
#
# COMPACT_ATOMS: atom_id res chain seq x y z
N MET A 1 -18.56 -43.53 16.42
CA MET A 1 -18.70 -42.84 17.72
C MET A 1 -18.02 -41.49 17.59
N THR A 2 -18.83 -40.44 17.52
CA THR A 2 -18.42 -39.03 17.41
C THR A 2 -17.95 -38.53 18.76
N THR A 3 -16.64 -38.40 18.95
CA THR A 3 -16.07 -37.65 20.07
C THR A 3 -16.12 -36.17 19.74
N ALA A 4 -17.01 -35.44 20.40
CA ALA A 4 -17.01 -33.99 20.42
C ALA A 4 -15.65 -33.52 20.98
N ALA A 5 -14.90 -32.76 20.19
CA ALA A 5 -13.68 -32.11 20.65
C ALA A 5 -14.03 -31.14 21.80
N PRO A 6 -13.30 -31.14 22.92
CA PRO A 6 -13.65 -30.34 24.08
C PRO A 6 -13.47 -28.85 23.77
N SER A 7 -14.51 -28.06 24.06
CA SER A 7 -14.55 -26.59 24.01
C SER A 7 -13.50 -25.89 24.91
N GLY A 8 -12.68 -26.65 25.64
CA GLY A 8 -11.56 -26.13 26.44
C GLY A 8 -10.33 -25.72 25.62
N SER A 9 -10.12 -26.25 24.41
CA SER A 9 -8.89 -25.99 23.63
C SER A 9 -8.69 -24.52 23.24
N ASN A 10 -9.78 -23.79 22.94
CA ASN A 10 -9.72 -22.40 22.51
C ASN A 10 -9.34 -21.43 23.65
N SER A 11 -9.83 -21.66 24.87
CA SER A 11 -9.47 -20.83 26.03
C SER A 11 -8.00 -21.01 26.42
N TYR A 12 -7.46 -22.23 26.31
CA TYR A 12 -6.04 -22.49 26.53
C TYR A 12 -5.15 -21.81 25.48
N ALA A 13 -5.56 -21.76 24.21
CA ALA A 13 -4.79 -21.09 23.15
C ALA A 13 -4.66 -19.57 23.39
N LEU A 14 -5.70 -18.94 23.93
CA LEU A 14 -5.72 -17.50 24.23
C LEU A 14 -4.89 -17.14 25.45
N LEU A 15 -4.95 -17.95 26.51
CA LEU A 15 -4.05 -17.80 27.67
C LEU A 15 -2.59 -18.00 27.28
N ARG A 16 -2.33 -18.95 26.38
CA ARG A 16 -1.00 -19.20 25.80
C ARG A 16 -0.53 -18.06 24.88
N ALA A 17 -1.45 -17.30 24.29
CA ALA A 17 -1.12 -16.09 23.52
C ALA A 17 -0.48 -15.02 24.43
N ALA A 18 -1.04 -14.80 25.63
CA ALA A 18 -0.50 -13.89 26.64
C ALA A 18 0.83 -14.37 27.27
N GLU A 19 1.09 -15.68 27.24
CA GLU A 19 2.35 -16.26 27.72
C GLU A 19 3.58 -15.81 26.91
N ALA A 20 3.39 -15.24 25.70
CA ALA A 20 4.50 -14.63 24.96
C ALA A 20 5.19 -13.50 25.73
N VAL A 21 4.49 -12.83 26.65
CA VAL A 21 5.04 -11.76 27.47
C VAL A 21 6.11 -12.27 28.44
N THR A 22 6.12 -13.57 28.79
CA THR A 22 7.17 -14.15 29.63
C THR A 22 8.43 -14.54 28.83
N ASN A 23 8.38 -14.45 27.50
CA ASN A 23 9.51 -14.76 26.65
C ASN A 23 10.52 -13.60 26.63
N TRP A 24 11.55 -13.69 27.46
CA TRP A 24 12.58 -12.64 27.52
C TRP A 24 13.27 -12.39 26.17
N ARG A 25 13.40 -13.42 25.31
CA ARG A 25 14.03 -13.28 23.98
C ARG A 25 13.16 -12.47 23.04
N ALA A 26 11.85 -12.73 23.02
CA ALA A 26 10.91 -11.98 22.21
C ALA A 26 10.73 -10.55 22.73
N LEU A 27 10.72 -10.36 24.06
CA LEU A 27 10.76 -9.04 24.70
C LEU A 27 12.01 -8.25 24.31
N ALA A 28 13.21 -8.85 24.46
CA ALA A 28 14.46 -8.18 24.11
C ALA A 28 14.50 -7.83 22.62
N MET A 29 14.09 -8.75 21.74
CA MET A 29 14.09 -8.50 20.30
C MET A 29 13.08 -7.44 19.89
N SER A 30 11.87 -7.44 20.45
CA SER A 30 10.86 -6.42 20.19
C SER A 30 11.26 -5.05 20.73
N ALA A 31 11.88 -4.99 21.92
CA ALA A 31 12.43 -3.75 22.48
C ALA A 31 13.57 -3.19 21.62
N LEU A 32 14.53 -4.02 21.22
CA LEU A 32 15.65 -3.61 20.36
C LEU A 32 15.17 -3.16 18.98
N ALA A 33 14.28 -3.93 18.35
CA ALA A 33 13.69 -3.59 17.06
C ALA A 33 12.87 -2.30 17.12
N GLY A 34 12.02 -2.16 18.14
CA GLY A 34 11.21 -0.97 18.36
C GLY A 34 12.04 0.27 18.62
N LEU A 35 13.08 0.15 19.45
CA LEU A 35 14.03 1.25 19.72
C LEU A 35 14.80 1.64 18.47
N ALA A 36 15.32 0.67 17.71
CA ALA A 36 16.05 0.95 16.47
C ALA A 36 15.13 1.62 15.43
N PHE A 37 13.91 1.09 15.23
CA PHE A 37 12.90 1.69 14.37
C PHE A 37 12.62 3.15 14.78
N PHE A 38 12.36 3.39 16.06
CA PHE A 38 12.04 4.70 16.59
C PHE A 38 13.20 5.69 16.44
N LEU A 39 14.43 5.27 16.75
CA LEU A 39 15.62 6.12 16.63
C LEU A 39 15.87 6.54 15.18
N PHE A 40 15.75 5.61 14.22
CA PHE A 40 15.90 5.93 12.80
C PHE A 40 14.77 6.82 12.29
N LEU A 41 13.54 6.63 12.79
CA LEU A 41 12.42 7.50 12.46
C LEU A 41 12.60 8.93 13.02
N ALA A 42 13.08 9.05 14.26
CA ALA A 42 13.40 10.35 14.87
C ALA A 42 14.56 11.04 14.12
N LEU A 43 15.60 10.29 13.77
CA LEU A 43 16.74 10.77 12.99
C LEU A 43 16.31 11.22 11.58
N SER A 44 15.40 10.47 10.94
CA SER A 44 14.77 10.88 9.68
C SER A 44 14.09 12.24 9.78
N GLY A 45 13.26 12.44 10.82
CA GLY A 45 12.59 13.73 11.05
C GLY A 45 13.57 14.87 11.32
N TRP A 46 14.68 14.60 12.00
CA TRP A 46 15.73 15.59 12.24
C TRP A 46 16.48 15.95 10.97
N LEU A 47 16.90 14.96 10.18
CA LEU A 47 17.62 15.13 8.91
C LEU A 47 16.77 15.82 7.84
N ALA A 48 15.46 15.57 7.84
CA ALA A 48 14.50 16.18 6.92
C ALA A 48 14.48 17.73 7.02
N LYS A 49 14.89 18.30 8.17
CA LYS A 49 15.02 19.75 8.34
C LYS A 49 16.14 20.33 7.48
N SER A 50 17.22 19.57 7.27
CA SER A 50 18.39 20.01 6.50
C SER A 50 18.30 19.55 5.05
N SER A 51 17.80 18.34 4.79
CA SER A 51 17.64 17.78 3.46
C SER A 51 16.48 16.79 3.42
N VAL A 52 15.47 17.10 2.61
CA VAL A 52 14.30 16.23 2.39
C VAL A 52 14.73 14.87 1.84
N LEU A 53 15.73 14.83 0.95
CA LEU A 53 16.23 13.58 0.39
C LEU A 53 16.85 12.68 1.46
N LEU A 54 17.68 13.26 2.33
CA LEU A 54 18.35 12.52 3.39
C LEU A 54 17.36 12.06 4.47
N GLY A 55 16.39 12.92 4.83
CA GLY A 55 15.26 12.53 5.67
C GLY A 55 14.47 11.37 5.06
N GLY A 56 14.11 11.47 3.78
CA GLY A 56 13.40 10.41 3.06
C GLY A 56 14.15 9.08 3.03
N LEU A 57 15.47 9.09 2.85
CA LEU A 57 16.30 7.88 2.89
C LEU A 57 16.27 7.21 4.27
N PHE A 58 16.41 7.99 5.34
CA PHE A 58 16.34 7.46 6.71
C PHE A 58 14.93 6.99 7.09
N PHE A 59 13.89 7.63 6.54
CA PHE A 59 12.52 7.13 6.66
C PHE A 59 12.37 5.75 6.02
N LEU A 60 12.82 5.57 4.78
CA LEU A 60 12.81 4.26 4.11
C LEU A 60 13.60 3.22 4.89
N LEU A 61 14.77 3.60 5.40
CA LEU A 61 15.59 2.73 6.23
C LEU A 61 14.87 2.33 7.52
N SER A 62 14.15 3.25 8.16
CA SER A 62 13.32 2.95 9.33
C SER A 62 12.23 1.91 8.99
N LEU A 63 11.56 2.03 7.84
CA LEU A 63 10.56 1.04 7.41
C LEU A 63 11.18 -0.35 7.20
N VAL A 64 12.36 -0.42 6.59
CA VAL A 64 13.09 -1.69 6.42
C VAL A 64 13.44 -2.29 7.78
N LEU A 65 14.00 -1.50 8.71
CA LEU A 65 14.30 -1.96 10.07
C LEU A 65 13.05 -2.43 10.80
N GLY A 66 11.93 -1.71 10.68
CA GLY A 66 10.65 -2.08 11.26
C GLY A 66 10.15 -3.43 10.72
N LEU A 67 10.23 -3.66 9.42
CA LEU A 67 9.83 -4.93 8.79
C LEU A 67 10.73 -6.10 9.17
N VAL A 68 12.06 -5.88 9.22
CA VAL A 68 13.03 -6.88 9.67
C VAL A 68 12.80 -7.21 11.14
N GLY A 69 12.59 -6.20 11.99
CA GLY A 69 12.31 -6.37 13.41
C GLY A 69 11.00 -7.11 13.67
N TYR A 70 9.92 -6.69 13.00
CA TYR A 70 8.62 -7.38 12.99
C TYR A 70 8.77 -8.85 12.63
N SER A 71 9.50 -9.14 11.55
CA SER A 71 9.73 -10.51 11.08
C SER A 71 10.63 -11.31 12.02
N SER A 72 11.61 -10.69 12.66
CA SER A 72 12.51 -11.35 13.61
C SER A 72 11.75 -11.82 14.85
N VAL A 73 10.90 -10.95 15.41
CA VAL A 73 10.02 -11.28 16.54
C VAL A 73 9.04 -12.38 16.15
N GLY A 74 8.43 -12.26 14.96
CA GLY A 74 7.53 -13.27 14.40
C GLY A 74 8.20 -14.64 14.24
N ILE A 75 9.42 -14.71 13.72
CA ILE A 75 10.18 -15.96 13.56
C ILE A 75 10.51 -16.58 14.91
N VAL A 76 10.96 -15.80 15.91
CA VAL A 76 11.22 -16.32 17.27
C VAL A 76 9.97 -16.95 17.87
N LEU A 77 8.82 -16.27 17.75
CA LEU A 77 7.56 -16.76 18.30
C LEU A 77 7.01 -17.95 17.50
N MET A 78 7.14 -17.94 16.18
CA MET A 78 6.68 -19.02 15.30
C MET A 78 7.51 -20.30 15.49
N ARG A 79 8.83 -20.20 15.65
CA ARG A 79 9.68 -21.36 15.96
C ARG A 79 9.30 -21.93 17.32
N ARG A 80 9.10 -21.08 18.32
CA ARG A 80 8.69 -21.52 19.65
C ARG A 80 7.33 -22.22 19.63
N SER A 81 6.35 -21.71 18.87
CA SER A 81 5.03 -22.37 18.76
C SER A 81 5.10 -23.70 18.01
N GLN A 82 6.11 -23.90 17.16
CA GLN A 82 6.45 -25.19 16.53
C GLN A 82 7.29 -26.12 17.44
N GLY A 83 7.59 -25.72 18.68
CA GLY A 83 8.43 -26.50 19.61
C GLY A 83 9.94 -26.44 19.28
N GLN A 84 10.37 -25.44 18.50
CA GLN A 84 11.77 -25.22 18.12
C GLN A 84 12.33 -23.96 18.80
N ASP A 85 13.61 -23.99 19.17
CA ASP A 85 14.32 -22.82 19.67
C ASP A 85 15.28 -22.27 18.61
N ILE A 86 15.33 -20.95 18.46
CA ILE A 86 16.20 -20.25 17.50
C ILE A 86 16.97 -19.12 18.18
N GLY A 87 18.26 -18.98 17.85
CA GLY A 87 19.12 -17.85 18.21
C GLY A 87 18.51 -16.49 17.84
N LEU A 88 18.79 -15.44 18.61
CA LEU A 88 18.36 -14.08 18.24
C LEU A 88 19.01 -13.62 16.94
N VAL A 89 20.31 -13.91 16.77
CA VAL A 89 21.08 -13.58 15.56
C VAL A 89 20.55 -14.37 14.37
N ASP A 90 20.32 -15.67 14.54
CA ASP A 90 19.79 -16.53 13.47
C ASP A 90 18.40 -16.08 13.04
N ALA A 91 17.53 -15.71 13.98
CA ALA A 91 16.22 -15.17 13.68
C ALA A 91 16.30 -13.84 12.90
N PHE A 92 17.24 -12.96 13.26
CA PHE A 92 17.47 -11.71 12.54
C PHE A 92 17.99 -11.92 11.12
N LEU A 93 18.97 -12.82 10.94
CA LEU A 93 19.48 -13.19 9.62
C LEU A 93 18.38 -13.83 8.76
N GLN A 94 17.59 -14.73 9.35
CA GLN A 94 16.45 -15.32 8.67
C GLN A 94 15.41 -14.25 8.30
N ALA A 95 15.16 -13.26 9.17
CA ALA A 95 14.24 -12.17 8.90
C ALA A 95 14.68 -11.31 7.71
N LEU A 96 15.97 -10.97 7.59
CA LEU A 96 16.53 -10.26 6.43
C LEU A 96 16.18 -10.95 5.11
N PHE A 97 16.30 -12.28 5.06
CA PHE A 97 15.92 -13.08 3.89
C PHE A 97 14.42 -13.38 3.81
N THR A 98 13.61 -12.96 4.77
CA THR A 98 12.16 -13.20 4.77
C THR A 98 11.38 -11.96 4.35
N VAL A 99 11.91 -10.75 4.61
CA VAL A 99 11.23 -9.48 4.32
C VAL A 99 10.82 -9.34 2.85
N HIS A 100 11.66 -9.76 1.90
CA HIS A 100 11.33 -9.68 0.47
C HIS A 100 10.10 -10.53 0.11
N ARG A 101 9.88 -11.66 0.79
CA ARG A 101 8.69 -12.52 0.59
C ARG A 101 7.44 -11.84 1.11
N LEU A 102 7.54 -11.22 2.30
CA LEU A 102 6.43 -10.49 2.91
C LEU A 102 6.05 -9.27 2.07
N LEU A 103 7.04 -8.54 1.56
CA LEU A 103 6.83 -7.43 0.64
C LEU A 103 6.25 -7.91 -0.70
N GLY A 104 6.75 -9.02 -1.25
CA GLY A 104 6.23 -9.60 -2.48
C GLY A 104 4.77 -10.04 -2.36
N LEU A 105 4.39 -10.63 -1.22
CA LEU A 105 2.99 -10.97 -0.95
C LEU A 105 2.13 -9.71 -0.74
N ALA A 106 2.61 -8.71 -0.02
CA ALA A 106 1.90 -7.44 0.15
C ALA A 106 1.63 -6.75 -1.20
N VAL A 107 2.63 -6.74 -2.10
CA VAL A 107 2.47 -6.25 -3.48
C VAL A 107 1.47 -7.08 -4.26
N LEU A 108 1.52 -8.42 -4.16
CA LEU A 108 0.56 -9.30 -4.83
C LEU A 108 -0.88 -9.00 -4.39
N LEU A 109 -1.11 -8.87 -3.08
CA LEU A 109 -2.42 -8.54 -2.52
C LEU A 109 -2.87 -7.13 -2.94
N PHE A 110 -1.96 -6.16 -2.91
CA PHE A 110 -2.25 -4.80 -3.36
C PHE A 110 -2.65 -4.76 -4.84
N LEU A 111 -1.92 -5.47 -5.72
CA LEU A 111 -2.27 -5.58 -7.14
C LEU A 111 -3.63 -6.27 -7.36
N ALA A 112 -3.94 -7.31 -6.58
CA ALA A 112 -5.25 -7.95 -6.63
C ALA A 112 -6.38 -6.96 -6.24
N PHE A 113 -6.16 -6.14 -5.21
CA PHE A 113 -7.10 -5.10 -4.79
C PHE A 113 -7.27 -4.01 -5.86
N VAL A 114 -6.17 -3.54 -6.46
CA VAL A 114 -6.21 -2.59 -7.58
C VAL A 114 -6.99 -3.17 -8.76
N GLY A 115 -6.78 -4.45 -9.10
CA GLY A 115 -7.55 -5.13 -10.13
C GLY A 115 -9.06 -5.14 -9.85
N LEU A 116 -9.45 -5.42 -8.61
CA LEU A 116 -10.86 -5.33 -8.18
C LEU A 116 -11.39 -3.90 -8.24
N ALA A 117 -10.61 -2.92 -7.80
CA ALA A 117 -11.00 -1.51 -7.86
C ALA A 117 -11.20 -1.02 -9.30
N LEU A 118 -10.32 -1.45 -10.22
CA LEU A 118 -10.46 -1.17 -11.65
C LEU A 118 -11.71 -1.84 -12.24
N ALA A 119 -11.99 -3.10 -11.88
CA ALA A 119 -13.22 -3.77 -12.31
C ALA A 119 -14.48 -3.05 -11.82
N THR A 120 -14.50 -2.62 -10.56
CA THR A 120 -15.56 -1.79 -9.99
C THR A 120 -15.71 -0.47 -10.75
N LEU A 121 -14.59 0.21 -11.04
CA LEU A 121 -14.59 1.46 -11.80
C LEU A 121 -15.19 1.27 -13.20
N LEU A 122 -14.87 0.16 -13.88
CA LEU A 122 -15.46 -0.17 -15.19
C LEU A 122 -16.98 -0.39 -15.09
N VAL A 123 -17.46 -1.12 -14.09
CA VAL A 123 -18.91 -1.31 -13.87
C VAL A 123 -19.60 0.04 -13.61
N LEU A 124 -19.00 0.89 -12.79
CA LEU A 124 -19.52 2.23 -12.51
C LEU A 124 -19.45 3.15 -13.73
N ALA A 125 -18.47 2.98 -14.62
CA ALA A 125 -18.41 3.68 -15.89
C ALA A 125 -19.58 3.31 -16.81
N VAL A 126 -19.99 2.02 -16.83
CA VAL A 126 -21.19 1.57 -17.56
C VAL A 126 -22.46 2.20 -16.98
N CYS A 127 -22.51 2.46 -15.67
CA CYS A 127 -23.64 3.15 -15.03
C CYS A 127 -23.79 4.62 -15.49
N LYS A 128 -22.84 5.18 -16.25
CA LYS A 128 -22.92 6.55 -16.76
C LYS A 128 -23.73 6.69 -18.05
N ILE A 129 -24.21 5.58 -18.63
CA ILE A 129 -25.02 5.59 -19.85
C ILE A 129 -26.38 6.28 -19.58
N PRO A 130 -26.76 7.34 -20.33
CA PRO A 130 -28.02 8.04 -20.12
C PRO A 130 -29.23 7.10 -20.34
N GLY A 131 -30.27 7.23 -19.51
CA GLY A 131 -31.49 6.41 -19.55
C GLY A 131 -31.41 5.12 -18.73
N LEU A 132 -30.38 4.29 -18.94
CA LEU A 132 -30.21 3.00 -18.22
C LEU A 132 -29.40 3.14 -16.93
N GLY A 133 -28.53 4.15 -16.86
CA GLY A 133 -27.55 4.36 -15.80
C GLY A 133 -28.09 4.35 -14.38
N PRO A 134 -29.13 5.14 -14.06
CA PRO A 134 -29.71 5.17 -12.70
C PRO A 134 -30.25 3.81 -12.25
N LEU A 135 -30.83 3.03 -13.16
CA LEU A 135 -31.42 1.72 -12.86
C LEU A 135 -30.35 0.64 -12.64
N VAL A 136 -29.26 0.67 -13.41
CA VAL A 136 -28.12 -0.23 -13.17
C VAL A 136 -27.39 0.18 -11.89
N TYR A 137 -27.20 1.47 -11.64
CA TYR A 137 -26.53 1.99 -10.46
C TYR A 137 -27.22 1.61 -9.15
N SER A 138 -28.56 1.65 -9.11
CA SER A 138 -29.33 1.30 -7.90
C SER A 138 -29.09 -0.13 -7.42
N VAL A 139 -28.73 -1.06 -8.33
CA VAL A 139 -28.41 -2.46 -8.01
C VAL A 139 -26.90 -2.67 -7.90
N ALA A 140 -26.11 -2.08 -8.81
CA ALA A 140 -24.66 -2.25 -8.84
C ALA A 140 -23.97 -1.65 -7.61
N PHE A 141 -24.38 -0.47 -7.15
CA PHE A 141 -23.74 0.21 -6.01
C PHE A 141 -23.76 -0.60 -4.71
N PRO A 142 -24.92 -1.12 -4.22
CA PRO A 142 -24.93 -1.91 -2.99
C PRO A 142 -24.13 -3.21 -3.14
N ILE A 143 -24.21 -3.89 -4.30
CA ILE A 143 -23.46 -5.13 -4.55
C ILE A 143 -21.95 -4.86 -4.53
N LEU A 144 -21.48 -3.86 -5.27
CA LEU A 144 -20.07 -3.49 -5.32
C LEU A 144 -19.56 -3.03 -3.95
N THR A 145 -20.38 -2.31 -3.18
CA THR A 145 -20.05 -1.88 -1.81
C THR A 145 -19.84 -3.08 -0.90
N VAL A 146 -20.74 -4.08 -0.94
CA VAL A 146 -20.60 -5.31 -0.15
C VAL A 146 -19.38 -6.10 -0.59
N ILE A 147 -19.13 -6.25 -1.90
CA ILE A 147 -17.95 -6.97 -2.42
C ILE A 147 -16.66 -6.28 -1.98
N LEU A 148 -16.54 -4.97 -2.15
CA LEU A 148 -15.35 -4.21 -1.73
C LEU A 148 -15.17 -4.25 -0.22
N GLY A 149 -16.25 -4.09 0.56
CA GLY A 149 -16.22 -4.15 2.02
C GLY A 149 -15.75 -5.52 2.52
N LEU A 150 -16.37 -6.60 2.03
CA LEU A 150 -16.00 -7.97 2.41
C LEU A 150 -14.59 -8.34 1.95
N THR A 151 -14.17 -7.89 0.76
CA THR A 151 -12.81 -8.14 0.27
C THR A 151 -11.78 -7.39 1.11
N THR A 152 -12.04 -6.12 1.42
CA THR A 152 -11.15 -5.31 2.27
C THR A 152 -11.07 -5.90 3.67
N ALA A 153 -12.21 -6.26 4.26
CA ALA A 153 -12.26 -6.91 5.56
C ALA A 153 -11.50 -8.24 5.53
N GLY A 154 -11.78 -9.15 4.59
CA GLY A 154 -11.08 -10.42 4.46
C GLY A 154 -9.57 -10.25 4.26
N MET A 155 -9.16 -9.29 3.44
CA MET A 155 -7.75 -9.02 3.16
C MET A 155 -6.99 -8.54 4.39
N PHE A 156 -7.48 -7.47 5.03
CA PHE A 156 -6.76 -6.83 6.14
C PHE A 156 -6.97 -7.53 7.48
N TYR A 157 -8.14 -8.13 7.70
CA TYR A 157 -8.47 -8.76 8.96
C TYR A 157 -8.06 -10.23 9.02
N VAL A 158 -8.14 -10.98 7.91
CA VAL A 158 -7.86 -12.42 7.89
C VAL A 158 -6.53 -12.72 7.21
N VAL A 159 -6.38 -12.30 5.95
CA VAL A 159 -5.21 -12.70 5.14
C VAL A 159 -3.93 -12.09 5.68
N MET A 160 -3.91 -10.78 5.98
CA MET A 160 -2.69 -10.10 6.42
C MET A 160 -2.12 -10.66 7.74
N PRO A 161 -2.93 -10.87 8.80
CA PRO A 161 -2.43 -11.44 10.06
C PRO A 161 -1.95 -12.90 9.94
N LEU A 162 -2.52 -13.71 9.05
CA LEU A 162 -2.15 -15.12 8.86
C LEU A 162 -1.03 -15.32 7.83
N ALA A 163 -0.88 -14.39 6.90
CA ALA A 163 0.16 -14.39 5.89
C ALA A 163 1.56 -14.31 6.51
N ALA A 164 1.73 -13.50 7.55
CA ALA A 164 3.04 -13.33 8.18
C ALA A 164 3.51 -14.64 8.86
N PRO A 165 2.71 -15.32 9.72
CA PRO A 165 3.03 -16.66 10.23
C PRO A 165 3.28 -17.72 9.14
N ALA A 166 2.51 -17.69 8.06
CA ALA A 166 2.72 -18.59 6.94
C ALA A 166 4.12 -18.40 6.32
N ILE A 167 4.55 -17.16 6.11
CA ILE A 167 5.88 -16.88 5.58
C ILE A 167 6.96 -17.25 6.61
N TRP A 168 6.76 -16.95 7.89
CA TRP A 168 7.71 -17.29 8.95
C TRP A 168 7.91 -18.79 9.13
N SER A 169 6.90 -19.61 8.82
CA SER A 169 7.02 -21.07 8.77
C SER A 169 7.92 -21.59 7.64
N GLY A 170 8.32 -20.73 6.70
CA GLY A 170 9.25 -21.05 5.60
C GLY A 170 8.62 -21.05 4.20
N ASN A 171 7.32 -20.83 4.10
CA ASN A 171 6.60 -20.90 2.81
C ASN A 171 7.08 -19.81 1.83
N THR A 172 6.99 -20.13 0.54
CA THR A 172 7.17 -19.16 -0.54
C THR A 172 5.94 -18.25 -0.69
N ILE A 173 6.04 -17.20 -1.51
CA ILE A 173 4.93 -16.28 -1.78
C ILE A 173 3.73 -17.04 -2.37
N TRP A 174 3.99 -17.97 -3.30
CA TRP A 174 2.94 -18.73 -3.99
C TRP A 174 2.30 -19.78 -3.11
N GLU A 175 3.10 -20.51 -2.32
CA GLU A 175 2.58 -21.42 -1.29
C GLU A 175 1.71 -20.67 -0.30
N THR A 176 2.17 -19.51 0.17
CA THR A 176 1.39 -18.68 1.09
C THR A 176 0.06 -18.25 0.46
N ALA A 177 0.07 -17.76 -0.78
CA ALA A 177 -1.15 -17.37 -1.48
C ALA A 177 -2.13 -18.54 -1.64
N ALA A 178 -1.66 -19.71 -2.06
CA ALA A 178 -2.48 -20.91 -2.21
C ALA A 178 -3.08 -21.36 -0.87
N ARG A 179 -2.27 -21.39 0.20
CA ARG A 179 -2.73 -21.73 1.56
C ARG A 179 -3.78 -20.75 2.07
N MET A 180 -3.58 -19.45 1.85
CA MET A 180 -4.57 -18.43 2.22
C MET A 180 -5.89 -18.64 1.47
N LEU A 181 -5.86 -18.97 0.18
CA LEU A 181 -7.08 -19.28 -0.59
C LEU A 181 -7.82 -20.50 -0.04
N VAL A 182 -7.11 -21.57 0.32
CA VAL A 182 -7.71 -22.76 0.94
C VAL A 182 -8.33 -22.41 2.29
N ILE A 183 -7.61 -21.67 3.13
CA ILE A 183 -8.09 -21.24 4.46
C ILE A 183 -9.36 -20.39 4.34
N VAL A 184 -9.36 -19.41 3.44
CA VAL A 184 -10.51 -18.53 3.16
C VAL A 184 -11.71 -19.33 2.63
N ARG A 185 -11.49 -20.45 1.94
CA ARG A 185 -12.59 -21.28 1.40
C ARG A 185 -13.11 -22.33 2.39
N GLN A 186 -12.26 -22.88 3.24
CA GLN A 186 -12.60 -24.06 4.05
C GLN A 186 -12.71 -23.78 5.55
N ARG A 187 -12.13 -22.70 6.05
CA ARG A 187 -11.99 -22.40 7.48
C ARG A 187 -12.23 -20.93 7.86
N LEU A 188 -12.82 -20.12 6.97
CA LEU A 188 -13.00 -18.69 7.20
C LEU A 188 -13.77 -18.36 8.47
N LEU A 189 -14.88 -19.04 8.75
CA LEU A 189 -15.70 -18.76 9.93
C LEU A 189 -14.98 -19.09 11.26
N PRO A 190 -14.37 -20.27 11.45
CA PRO A 190 -13.54 -20.55 12.62
C PRO A 190 -12.39 -19.54 12.80
N VAL A 191 -11.70 -19.20 11.71
CA VAL A 191 -10.57 -18.27 11.71
C VAL A 191 -11.00 -16.87 12.14
N ILE A 192 -12.09 -16.35 11.56
CA ILE A 192 -12.63 -15.04 11.95
C ILE A 192 -13.00 -15.04 13.43
N THR A 193 -13.63 -16.12 13.91
CA THR A 193 -14.01 -16.24 15.32
C THR A 193 -12.79 -16.17 16.24
N GLN A 194 -11.73 -16.93 15.93
CA GLN A 194 -10.49 -16.91 16.71
C GLN A 194 -9.78 -15.54 16.65
N LEU A 195 -9.75 -14.91 15.48
CA LEU A 195 -9.18 -13.57 15.31
C LEU A 195 -9.98 -12.49 16.03
N VAL A 196 -11.32 -12.59 16.10
CA VAL A 196 -12.17 -11.70 16.90
C VAL A 196 -11.86 -11.85 18.37
N ILE A 197 -11.76 -13.08 18.87
CA ILE A 197 -11.45 -13.29 20.28
C ILE A 197 -10.04 -12.79 20.61
N LEU A 198 -9.05 -13.05 19.75
CA LEU A 198 -7.70 -12.50 19.89
C LEU A 198 -7.70 -10.97 19.87
N SER A 199 -8.48 -10.35 18.96
CA SER A 199 -8.58 -8.90 18.85
C SER A 199 -9.23 -8.29 20.10
N LEU A 200 -10.25 -8.93 20.67
CA LEU A 200 -10.84 -8.50 21.94
C LEU A 200 -9.85 -8.61 23.10
N LEU A 201 -9.07 -9.69 23.17
CA LEU A 201 -8.02 -9.86 24.17
C LEU A 201 -6.93 -8.78 24.03
N VAL A 202 -6.42 -8.57 22.82
CA VAL A 202 -5.40 -7.56 22.54
C VAL A 202 -5.95 -6.15 22.77
N LEU A 203 -7.22 -5.88 22.42
CA LEU A 203 -7.89 -4.62 22.71
C LEU A 203 -7.98 -4.36 24.21
N PHE A 204 -8.37 -5.35 25.00
CA PHE A 204 -8.42 -5.23 26.47
C PHE A 204 -7.03 -4.97 27.05
N LEU A 205 -6.02 -5.76 26.67
CA LEU A 205 -4.63 -5.58 27.13
C LEU A 205 -4.07 -4.21 26.71
N SER A 206 -4.30 -3.80 25.47
CA SER A 206 -3.91 -2.48 24.95
C SER A 206 -4.63 -1.37 25.71
N GLY A 207 -5.91 -1.56 26.02
CA GLY A 207 -6.71 -0.61 26.80
C GLY A 207 -6.15 -0.42 28.21
N VAL A 208 -5.81 -1.51 28.91
CA VAL A 208 -5.18 -1.45 30.24
C VAL A 208 -3.83 -0.75 30.18
N VAL A 209 -2.96 -1.14 29.24
CA VAL A 209 -1.63 -0.53 29.10
C VAL A 209 -1.76 0.95 28.73
N THR A 210 -2.61 1.29 27.78
CA THR A 210 -2.86 2.68 27.36
C THR A 210 -3.45 3.49 28.50
N PHE A 211 -4.37 2.94 29.30
CA PHE A 211 -4.92 3.63 30.46
C PHE A 211 -3.84 3.95 31.50
N VAL A 212 -3.00 2.98 31.84
CA VAL A 212 -1.88 3.18 32.79
C VAL A 212 -0.89 4.22 32.25
N LEU A 213 -0.53 4.12 30.96
CA LEU A 213 0.41 5.05 30.34
C LEU A 213 -0.18 6.45 30.21
N MET A 214 -1.44 6.58 29.80
CA MET A 214 -2.10 7.88 29.62
C MET A 214 -2.33 8.59 30.95
N THR A 215 -2.70 7.88 32.02
CA THR A 215 -2.85 8.49 33.35
C THR A 215 -1.51 9.01 33.88
N GLY A 216 -0.44 8.22 33.76
CA GLY A 216 0.92 8.66 34.07
C GLY A 216 1.38 9.82 33.19
N TYR A 217 1.18 9.71 31.87
CA TYR A 217 1.53 10.72 30.88
C TYR A 217 0.84 12.06 31.15
N MET A 218 -0.47 12.08 31.41
CA MET A 218 -1.21 13.31 31.71
C MET A 218 -0.78 13.93 33.05
N THR A 219 -0.46 13.11 34.05
CA THR A 219 0.05 13.59 35.34
C THR A 219 1.44 14.21 35.20
N THR A 220 2.37 13.53 34.51
CA THR A 220 3.71 14.05 34.23
C THR A 220 3.66 15.31 33.36
N LEU A 221 2.75 15.38 32.40
CA LEU A 221 2.49 16.58 31.61
C LEU A 221 2.03 17.76 32.48
N GLY A 222 1.06 17.54 33.38
CA GLY A 222 0.55 18.57 34.29
C GLY A 222 1.60 19.05 35.29
N LEU A 223 2.47 18.16 35.77
CA LEU A 223 3.59 18.53 36.64
C LEU A 223 4.69 19.28 35.86
N SER A 224 4.97 18.85 34.63
CA SER A 224 5.94 19.53 33.76
C SER A 224 5.50 20.96 33.46
N SER A 225 4.22 21.17 33.18
CA SER A 225 3.68 22.51 32.97
C SER A 225 3.71 23.36 34.24
N ALA A 226 3.45 22.78 35.42
CA ALA A 226 3.53 23.48 36.70
C ALA A 226 4.95 24.00 37.04
N VAL A 227 6.00 23.30 36.58
CA VAL A 227 7.41 23.73 36.74
C VAL A 227 7.87 24.63 35.57
N GLY A 228 6.97 24.99 34.64
CA GLY A 228 7.25 25.89 33.52
C GLY A 228 7.74 25.19 32.24
N ILE A 229 7.78 23.85 32.20
CA ILE A 229 8.12 23.06 31.01
C ILE A 229 6.83 22.76 30.22
N ASN A 230 6.43 23.71 29.37
CA ASN A 230 5.17 23.65 28.60
C ASN A 230 5.34 23.01 27.20
N ALA A 231 5.91 21.81 27.13
CA ALA A 231 6.15 21.13 25.84
C ALA A 231 4.86 20.80 25.06
N SER A 232 3.75 20.52 25.75
CA SER A 232 2.45 20.20 25.16
C SER A 232 1.73 21.42 24.57
N GLY A 233 1.81 22.58 25.24
CA GLY A 233 1.29 23.85 24.73
C GLY A 233 1.98 24.27 23.44
N ASN A 234 3.30 24.06 23.36
CA ASN A 234 4.09 24.31 22.15
C ASN A 234 3.73 23.34 21.01
N ALA A 235 3.44 22.07 21.33
CA ALA A 235 2.99 21.07 20.34
C ALA A 235 1.61 21.39 19.77
N MET A 236 0.64 21.75 20.62
CA MET A 236 -0.71 22.12 20.19
C MET A 236 -0.71 23.45 19.43
N GLY A 237 0.12 24.42 19.85
CA GLY A 237 0.35 25.66 19.10
C GLY A 237 0.98 25.41 17.73
N MET A 238 1.92 24.46 17.60
CA MET A 238 2.49 24.06 16.32
C MET A 238 1.45 23.40 15.41
N VAL A 239 0.67 22.44 15.91
CA VAL A 239 -0.41 21.79 15.14
C VAL A 239 -1.48 22.81 14.74
N GLN A 240 -1.84 23.73 15.64
CA GLN A 240 -2.79 24.81 15.34
C GLN A 240 -2.24 25.78 14.30
N SER A 241 -0.95 26.13 14.36
CA SER A 241 -0.28 26.97 13.35
C SER A 241 -0.16 26.25 11.99
N MET A 242 -0.03 24.93 11.97
CA MET A 242 0.03 24.13 10.76
C MET A 242 -1.36 23.95 10.13
N MET A 243 -2.41 23.83 10.96
CA MET A 243 -3.82 23.76 10.53
C MET A 243 -4.36 25.13 10.08
N LEU A 244 -4.01 26.24 10.75
CA LEU A 244 -4.39 27.59 10.31
C LEU A 244 -3.48 28.13 9.20
N GLY A 245 -2.19 27.77 9.19
CA GLY A 245 -1.21 28.23 8.21
C GLY A 245 -1.33 27.54 6.84
N GLY A 246 -1.96 26.37 6.78
CA GLY A 246 -2.26 25.66 5.53
C GLY A 246 -3.38 26.29 4.67
N MET A 247 -4.09 27.28 5.20
CA MET A 247 -5.25 27.91 4.54
C MET A 247 -5.13 29.43 4.39
N GLY A 248 -3.97 30.00 4.74
CA GLY A 248 -3.78 31.45 4.91
C GLY A 248 -2.62 32.04 4.09
N GLY A 249 -2.45 31.61 2.84
CA GLY A 249 -1.72 32.42 1.87
C GLY A 249 -2.50 33.71 1.66
N MET A 250 -1.91 34.87 2.01
CA MET A 250 -2.47 36.23 1.84
C MET A 250 -3.22 36.83 3.04
N GLY A 251 -2.66 36.72 4.24
CA GLY A 251 -3.14 37.42 5.45
C GLY A 251 -1.99 38.02 6.26
N GLY A 252 -1.13 38.81 5.61
CA GLY A 252 -0.10 39.58 6.31
C GLY A 252 -0.74 40.49 7.36
N MET A 253 -0.05 40.61 8.50
CA MET A 253 -0.22 41.73 9.46
C MET A 253 -1.38 41.64 10.46
N GLY A 254 -1.65 40.46 11.03
CA GLY A 254 -2.56 40.32 12.20
C GLY A 254 -1.95 39.63 13.44
N GLY A 255 -0.76 39.03 13.33
CA GLY A 255 -0.17 38.16 14.37
C GLY A 255 0.72 38.84 15.41
N LEU A 256 0.83 40.17 15.41
CA LEU A 256 1.80 40.91 16.24
C LEU A 256 1.32 41.23 17.67
N GLY A 257 0.18 40.68 18.09
CA GLY A 257 -0.40 40.91 19.44
C GLY A 257 -0.32 39.71 20.41
N GLY A 258 0.11 38.53 19.95
CA GLY A 258 0.32 37.35 20.80
C GLY A 258 1.79 37.03 21.08
N LEU A 259 2.71 37.85 20.55
CA LEU A 259 4.16 37.68 20.55
C LEU A 259 4.86 38.43 21.69
N GLY A 260 4.16 38.66 22.80
CA GLY A 260 4.72 39.26 24.01
C GLY A 260 4.79 38.25 25.15
N GLY A 261 5.93 37.59 25.34
CA GLY A 261 6.27 37.04 26.65
C GLY A 261 6.71 35.57 26.76
N TYR A 262 6.78 34.79 25.69
CA TYR A 262 7.38 33.45 25.76
C TYR A 262 8.68 33.41 24.96
N GLY A 263 9.80 33.33 25.68
CA GLY A 263 11.15 33.28 25.12
C GLY A 263 11.27 32.23 24.01
N MET A 264 11.44 32.72 22.78
CA MET A 264 11.51 31.92 21.56
C MET A 264 12.75 31.02 21.50
N ASP A 265 13.75 31.27 22.35
CA ASP A 265 15.01 30.52 22.39
C ASP A 265 15.02 29.33 23.37
N GLY A 266 14.07 29.26 24.31
CA GLY A 266 13.96 28.17 25.31
C GLY A 266 12.80 27.19 25.07
N ALA A 267 11.77 27.62 24.33
CA ALA A 267 10.55 26.85 24.09
C ALA A 267 10.74 25.70 23.06
N THR A 268 11.78 25.77 22.22
CA THR A 268 12.10 24.79 21.18
C THR A 268 12.99 23.64 21.67
N SER A 269 13.76 23.83 22.74
CA SER A 269 14.72 22.83 23.26
C SER A 269 14.02 21.61 23.87
N TYR A 270 12.95 21.83 24.64
CA TYR A 270 12.19 20.76 25.28
C TYR A 270 11.22 20.05 24.34
N PHE A 271 10.81 20.66 23.23
CA PHE A 271 9.86 20.04 22.30
C PHE A 271 10.44 18.77 21.66
N GLY A 272 11.70 18.81 21.21
CA GLY A 272 12.38 17.63 20.64
C GLY A 272 12.55 16.51 21.67
N ALA A 273 12.97 16.86 22.89
CA ALA A 273 13.11 15.90 24.00
C ALA A 273 11.75 15.30 24.41
N PHE A 274 10.69 16.11 24.40
CA PHE A 274 9.33 15.69 24.68
C PHE A 274 8.79 14.70 23.63
N ALA A 275 8.95 15.02 22.33
CA ALA A 275 8.56 14.13 21.26
C ALA A 275 9.32 12.79 21.31
N PHE A 276 10.62 12.85 21.61
CA PHE A 276 11.45 11.67 21.82
C PHE A 276 10.97 10.82 22.99
N ALA A 277 10.78 11.43 24.17
CA ALA A 277 10.33 10.74 25.38
C ALA A 277 8.93 10.12 25.20
N THR A 278 8.02 10.85 24.53
CA THR A 278 6.66 10.38 24.23
C THR A 278 6.70 9.18 23.29
N GLY A 279 7.46 9.26 22.19
CA GLY A 279 7.57 8.15 21.24
C GLY A 279 8.23 6.92 21.85
N LEU A 280 9.23 7.09 22.72
CA LEU A 280 9.84 5.99 23.47
C LEU A 280 8.84 5.33 24.42
N LEU A 281 8.07 6.12 25.18
CA LEU A 281 7.04 5.63 26.10
C LEU A 281 6.00 4.77 25.37
N PHE A 282 5.48 5.26 24.24
CA PHE A 282 4.51 4.50 23.44
C PHE A 282 5.12 3.26 22.78
N THR A 283 6.39 3.33 22.34
CA THR A 283 7.09 2.17 21.79
C THR A 283 7.20 1.06 22.82
N VAL A 284 7.62 1.38 24.05
CA VAL A 284 7.69 0.41 25.16
C VAL A 284 6.31 -0.10 25.54
N GLY A 285 5.32 0.79 25.63
CA GLY A 285 3.94 0.44 25.94
C GLY A 285 3.32 -0.56 24.98
N MET A 286 3.63 -0.45 23.69
CA MET A 286 3.05 -1.31 22.66
C MET A 286 3.68 -2.71 22.59
N ILE A 287 4.78 -2.99 23.30
CA ILE A 287 5.46 -4.30 23.25
C ILE A 287 4.53 -5.42 23.69
N ILE A 288 3.83 -5.27 24.82
CA ILE A 288 2.96 -6.32 25.38
C ILE A 288 1.81 -6.67 24.41
N PRO A 289 0.99 -5.69 23.95
CA PRO A 289 -0.03 -5.95 22.94
C PRO A 289 0.52 -6.56 21.66
N PHE A 290 1.66 -6.05 21.18
CA PHE A 290 2.30 -6.52 19.96
C PHE A 290 2.70 -8.00 20.07
N LEU A 291 3.41 -8.40 21.13
CA LEU A 291 3.82 -9.79 21.34
C LEU A 291 2.62 -10.73 21.47
N THR A 292 1.56 -10.28 22.16
CA THR A 292 0.34 -11.06 22.33
C THR A 292 -0.35 -11.30 21.00
N PHE A 293 -0.47 -10.25 20.18
CA PHE A 293 -1.06 -10.33 18.85
C PHE A 293 -0.26 -11.27 17.94
N ILE A 294 1.05 -11.10 17.85
CA ILE A 294 1.91 -11.93 16.97
C ILE A 294 1.87 -13.40 17.40
N ASN A 295 2.04 -13.68 18.70
CA ASN A 295 1.96 -15.05 19.19
C ASN A 295 0.58 -15.68 18.94
N GLY A 296 -0.50 -14.93 19.19
CA GLY A 296 -1.86 -15.35 18.88
C GLY A 296 -2.04 -15.71 17.40
N THR A 297 -1.55 -14.88 16.48
CA THR A 297 -1.63 -15.16 15.04
C THR A 297 -0.83 -16.40 14.63
N CYS A 298 0.34 -16.65 15.23
CA CYS A 298 1.12 -17.87 15.00
C CYS A 298 0.36 -19.12 15.44
N LEU A 299 -0.27 -19.09 16.62
CA LEU A 299 -1.05 -20.22 17.15
C LEU A 299 -2.30 -20.47 16.30
N ILE A 300 -3.05 -19.42 15.94
CA ILE A 300 -4.23 -19.52 15.08
C ILE A 300 -3.83 -20.10 13.72
N TYR A 301 -2.73 -19.65 13.14
CA TYR A 301 -2.22 -20.18 11.88
C TYR A 301 -1.95 -21.69 11.96
N LEU A 302 -1.19 -22.14 12.96
CA LEU A 302 -0.87 -23.56 13.14
C LEU A 302 -2.12 -24.43 13.36
N GLN A 303 -3.08 -23.95 14.15
CA GLN A 303 -4.36 -24.64 14.35
C GLN A 303 -5.21 -24.69 13.07
N THR A 304 -5.15 -23.64 12.26
CA THR A 304 -5.96 -23.55 11.04
C THR A 304 -5.46 -24.47 9.94
N ILE A 305 -4.14 -24.64 9.82
CA ILE A 305 -3.54 -25.52 8.82
C ILE A 305 -3.64 -27.01 9.19
N GLU A 306 -3.97 -27.32 10.45
CA GLU A 306 -4.12 -28.70 10.91
C GLU A 306 -5.27 -29.40 10.17
N GLY A 307 -4.95 -30.49 9.48
CA GLY A 307 -5.91 -31.27 8.69
C GLY A 307 -6.33 -30.64 7.35
N LEU A 308 -5.61 -29.63 6.85
CA LEU A 308 -5.79 -29.10 5.49
C LEU A 308 -4.74 -29.69 4.53
N HIS A 309 -5.19 -30.06 3.33
CA HIS A 309 -4.32 -30.48 2.22
C HIS A 309 -4.13 -29.31 1.24
N PHE A 310 -2.88 -28.96 0.96
CA PHE A 310 -2.54 -27.77 0.16
C PHE A 310 -2.00 -28.09 -1.24
N ASP A 311 -1.58 -29.34 -1.49
CA ASP A 311 -0.83 -29.73 -2.69
C ASP A 311 -1.59 -29.37 -3.99
N ALA A 312 -2.87 -29.74 -4.07
CA ALA A 312 -3.69 -29.46 -5.25
C ALA A 312 -3.91 -27.95 -5.49
N ALA A 313 -4.02 -27.16 -4.41
CA ALA A 313 -4.21 -25.72 -4.53
C ALA A 313 -2.91 -25.01 -4.94
N GLU A 314 -1.77 -25.47 -4.42
CA GLU A 314 -0.45 -24.96 -4.79
C GLU A 314 -0.12 -25.27 -6.26
N GLU A 315 -0.42 -26.48 -6.74
CA GLU A 315 -0.22 -26.88 -8.13
C GLU A 315 -1.13 -26.09 -9.09
N GLN A 316 -2.42 -25.95 -8.76
CA GLN A 316 -3.35 -25.18 -9.58
C GLN A 316 -2.89 -23.71 -9.73
N LEU A 317 -2.43 -23.10 -8.63
CA LEU A 317 -2.01 -21.70 -8.65
C LEU A 317 -0.74 -21.50 -9.48
N ARG A 318 0.22 -22.44 -9.40
CA ARG A 318 1.42 -22.46 -10.25
C ARG A 318 1.04 -22.59 -11.72
N GLY A 319 0.14 -23.52 -12.06
CA GLY A 319 -0.34 -23.71 -13.43
C GLY A 319 -0.98 -22.44 -14.02
N HIS A 320 -1.80 -21.73 -13.24
CA HIS A 320 -2.42 -20.47 -13.69
C HIS A 320 -1.38 -19.36 -13.92
N VAL A 321 -0.36 -19.28 -13.09
CA VAL A 321 0.73 -18.29 -13.24
C VAL A 321 1.56 -18.58 -14.49
N ASP A 322 1.88 -19.85 -14.74
CA ASP A 322 2.69 -20.23 -15.90
C ASP A 322 1.91 -20.04 -17.22
N GLU A 323 0.61 -20.32 -17.22
CA GLU A 323 -0.28 -19.99 -18.34
C GLU A 323 -0.34 -18.48 -18.59
N ALA A 324 -0.47 -17.67 -17.53
CA ALA A 324 -0.49 -16.22 -17.66
C ALA A 324 0.84 -15.67 -18.22
N LYS A 325 1.99 -16.21 -17.79
CA LYS A 325 3.31 -15.85 -18.33
C LYS A 325 3.41 -16.18 -19.81
N ARG A 326 2.96 -17.38 -20.23
CA ARG A 326 2.97 -17.79 -21.63
C ARG A 326 2.14 -16.83 -22.49
N ARG A 327 0.90 -16.52 -22.06
CA ARG A 327 0.03 -15.55 -22.77
C ARG A 327 0.63 -14.15 -22.83
N ALA A 328 1.28 -13.69 -21.77
CA ALA A 328 1.95 -12.39 -21.75
C ALA A 328 3.15 -12.34 -22.72
N GLN A 329 3.94 -13.42 -22.81
CA GLN A 329 5.04 -13.54 -23.76
C GLN A 329 4.52 -13.54 -25.20
N GLU A 330 3.51 -14.36 -25.51
CA GLU A 330 2.87 -14.38 -26.84
C GLU A 330 2.31 -13.00 -27.22
N ALA A 331 1.66 -12.30 -26.29
CA ALA A 331 1.15 -10.96 -26.54
C ALA A 331 2.27 -9.94 -26.80
N ARG A 332 3.39 -10.05 -26.07
CA ARG A 332 4.58 -9.20 -26.27
C ARG A 332 5.24 -9.47 -27.62
N GLU A 333 5.35 -10.73 -28.02
CA GLU A 333 5.87 -11.13 -29.33
C GLU A 333 4.98 -10.60 -30.45
N ARG A 334 3.67 -10.80 -30.37
CA ARG A 334 2.70 -10.25 -31.33
C ARG A 334 2.76 -8.72 -31.42
N ALA A 335 2.88 -8.03 -30.28
CA ALA A 335 3.04 -6.58 -30.26
C ALA A 335 4.37 -6.14 -30.90
N SER A 336 5.46 -6.86 -30.62
CA SER A 336 6.77 -6.57 -31.19
C SER A 336 6.83 -6.83 -32.70
N ALA A 337 6.19 -7.90 -33.18
CA ALA A 337 6.06 -8.21 -34.60
C ALA A 337 5.29 -7.11 -35.33
N LYS A 338 4.14 -6.69 -34.80
CA LYS A 338 3.37 -5.56 -35.35
C LYS A 338 4.17 -4.25 -35.34
N LEU A 339 4.93 -3.97 -34.29
CA LEU A 339 5.82 -2.81 -34.23
C LEU A 339 6.95 -2.88 -35.27
N GLN A 340 7.48 -4.06 -35.55
CA GLN A 340 8.48 -4.28 -36.60
C GLN A 340 7.87 -4.14 -37.99
N GLU A 341 6.66 -4.67 -38.23
CA GLU A 341 5.92 -4.48 -39.48
C GLU A 341 5.63 -3.00 -39.76
N VAL A 342 5.16 -2.24 -38.75
CA VAL A 342 4.93 -0.80 -38.89
C VAL A 342 6.25 -0.05 -39.17
N LYS A 343 7.35 -0.41 -38.49
CA LYS A 343 8.66 0.19 -38.76
C LYS A 343 9.21 -0.16 -40.15
N ALA A 344 8.96 -1.38 -40.64
CA ALA A 344 9.35 -1.81 -41.98
C ALA A 344 8.52 -1.08 -43.06
N ALA A 345 7.20 -0.96 -42.86
CA ALA A 345 6.32 -0.19 -43.73
C ALA A 345 6.69 1.31 -43.77
N GLN A 346 7.17 1.86 -42.64
CA GLN A 346 7.67 3.24 -42.57
C GLN A 346 9.06 3.44 -43.20
N ARG A 347 9.88 2.39 -43.34
CA ARG A 347 11.17 2.44 -44.07
C ARG A 347 11.03 2.28 -45.59
N ALA A 348 9.91 1.75 -46.07
CA ALA A 348 9.68 1.48 -47.48
C ALA A 348 9.47 2.70 -48.44
N PRO A 349 9.31 3.98 -48.02
CA PRO A 349 9.13 5.07 -49.00
C PRO A 349 10.40 5.74 -49.57
N GLN A 350 11.62 5.20 -49.41
CA GLN A 350 12.84 5.93 -49.79
C GLN A 350 13.72 5.30 -50.89
N GLU A 351 13.25 4.27 -51.58
CA GLU A 351 14.06 3.53 -52.57
C GLU A 351 13.38 3.32 -53.94
N ALA A 352 12.56 4.28 -54.36
CA ALA A 352 12.03 4.32 -55.72
C ALA A 352 12.12 5.74 -56.30
N ALA A 353 13.34 6.18 -56.62
CA ALA A 353 13.58 7.28 -57.55
C ALA A 353 13.92 6.68 -58.92
N PRO A 354 13.04 6.75 -59.94
CA PRO A 354 13.39 6.35 -61.28
C PRO A 354 14.20 7.47 -61.95
N THR A 355 15.39 7.12 -62.43
CA THR A 355 16.21 7.92 -63.35
C THR A 355 15.44 8.24 -64.63
N ALA A 356 15.24 9.52 -64.91
CA ALA A 356 14.70 10.01 -66.18
C ALA A 356 15.82 10.20 -67.23
N PRO A 357 15.61 9.85 -68.52
CA PRO A 357 16.46 10.32 -69.60
C PRO A 357 15.99 11.67 -70.15
N ALA A 358 16.95 12.50 -70.54
CA ALA A 358 16.78 13.89 -70.96
C ALA A 358 16.41 14.08 -72.45
N ALA A 359 15.54 15.08 -72.65
CA ALA A 359 15.50 16.09 -73.73
C ALA A 359 15.19 15.72 -75.21
N SER A 360 14.15 16.37 -75.76
CA SER A 360 14.26 17.30 -76.92
C SER A 360 13.03 18.25 -76.99
N VAL A 361 13.16 19.36 -77.73
CA VAL A 361 12.55 20.68 -77.47
C VAL A 361 11.63 21.17 -78.63
N ALA A 362 10.43 21.66 -78.26
CA ALA A 362 9.58 22.77 -78.81
C ALA A 362 8.89 22.70 -80.21
N PRO A 363 7.92 23.61 -80.58
CA PRO A 363 7.24 24.70 -79.82
C PRO A 363 5.68 24.85 -79.94
N ALA A 364 5.12 25.51 -78.89
CA ALA A 364 4.07 26.55 -78.81
C ALA A 364 2.62 26.38 -79.38
N ALA A 365 1.60 26.47 -78.47
CA ALA A 365 0.59 27.56 -78.44
C ALA A 365 -0.40 27.47 -77.23
N ALA A 366 -0.60 28.63 -76.58
CA ALA A 366 -1.80 29.19 -75.91
C ALA A 366 -2.34 28.72 -74.51
N ALA A 367 -2.27 29.70 -73.59
CA ALA A 367 -3.28 30.18 -72.61
C ALA A 367 -3.59 29.47 -71.26
N THR A 368 -3.33 30.22 -70.17
CA THR A 368 -3.65 30.14 -68.72
C THR A 368 -5.15 30.30 -68.34
N PRO A 369 -5.61 30.18 -67.06
CA PRO A 369 -4.88 30.10 -65.78
C PRO A 369 -5.28 29.00 -64.77
N ALA A 370 -4.41 28.82 -63.78
CA ALA A 370 -4.55 27.95 -62.61
C ALA A 370 -5.64 28.42 -61.63
N ALA A 371 -6.44 27.49 -61.13
CA ALA A 371 -7.35 27.69 -60.01
C ALA A 371 -6.58 27.65 -58.68
N THR A 372 -6.68 28.72 -57.89
CA THR A 372 -6.16 28.80 -56.51
C THR A 372 -6.88 27.80 -55.60
N ALA A 373 -6.16 26.83 -55.05
CA ALA A 373 -6.70 25.90 -54.06
C ALA A 373 -6.99 26.64 -52.73
N ARG A 374 -8.26 26.66 -52.30
CA ARG A 374 -8.65 27.13 -50.95
C ARG A 374 -8.50 25.98 -49.95
N ALA A 375 -8.18 26.31 -48.69
CA ALA A 375 -8.12 25.36 -47.59
C ALA A 375 -9.09 25.77 -46.47
N CYS A 376 -9.65 24.79 -45.76
CA CYS A 376 -10.58 25.03 -44.66
C CYS A 376 -9.88 25.74 -43.48
N ALA A 377 -10.50 26.77 -42.92
CA ALA A 377 -9.93 27.50 -41.78
C ALA A 377 -9.86 26.69 -40.47
N SER A 378 -10.72 25.66 -40.31
CA SER A 378 -10.75 24.85 -39.08
C SER A 378 -9.84 23.62 -39.13
N CYS A 379 -9.66 22.99 -40.28
CA CYS A 379 -8.91 21.73 -40.40
C CYS A 379 -7.86 21.70 -41.51
N HIS A 380 -7.72 22.78 -42.28
CA HIS A 380 -6.76 22.94 -43.38
C HIS A 380 -6.88 21.92 -44.53
N ALA A 381 -7.96 21.15 -44.59
CA ALA A 381 -8.26 20.28 -45.72
C ALA A 381 -8.51 21.10 -47.01
N PRO A 382 -8.10 20.60 -48.19
CA PRO A 382 -8.34 21.27 -49.47
C PRO A 382 -9.83 21.32 -49.80
N LEU A 383 -10.30 22.46 -50.29
CA LEU A 383 -11.69 22.72 -50.68
C LEU A 383 -11.78 22.95 -52.18
N ALA A 384 -12.84 22.44 -52.81
CA ALA A 384 -13.17 22.82 -54.19
C ALA A 384 -13.70 24.26 -54.22
N ALA A 385 -13.65 24.90 -55.39
CA ALA A 385 -13.93 26.34 -55.54
C ALA A 385 -15.37 26.74 -55.11
N ASP A 386 -16.30 25.79 -55.12
CA ASP A 386 -17.74 26.04 -54.90
C ASP A 386 -18.25 25.48 -53.54
N ASP A 387 -17.35 24.98 -52.68
CA ASP A 387 -17.73 24.34 -51.41
C ASP A 387 -18.09 25.35 -50.32
N VAL A 388 -19.38 25.41 -49.95
CA VAL A 388 -19.90 26.23 -48.85
C VAL A 388 -19.61 25.60 -47.46
N PHE A 389 -19.40 24.28 -47.42
CA PHE A 389 -19.10 23.50 -46.21
C PHE A 389 -17.92 22.55 -46.46
N CYS A 390 -17.10 22.32 -45.44
CA CYS A 390 -16.00 21.36 -45.54
C CYS A 390 -16.51 19.91 -45.45
N GLY A 391 -16.18 19.07 -46.43
CA GLY A 391 -16.58 17.65 -46.45
C GLY A 391 -15.98 16.79 -45.34
N GLU A 392 -14.87 17.21 -44.71
CA GLU A 392 -14.21 16.47 -43.64
C GLU A 392 -14.73 16.83 -42.24
N CYS A 393 -14.96 18.12 -41.95
CA CYS A 393 -15.32 18.58 -40.61
C CYS A 393 -16.70 19.25 -40.50
N GLY A 394 -17.41 19.46 -41.62
CA GLY A 394 -18.74 20.06 -41.65
C GLY A 394 -18.80 21.56 -41.33
N ALA A 395 -17.66 22.23 -41.10
CA ALA A 395 -17.62 23.66 -40.81
C ALA A 395 -18.02 24.49 -42.05
N LYS A 396 -18.84 25.53 -41.84
CA LYS A 396 -19.21 26.50 -42.87
C LYS A 396 -18.03 27.41 -43.17
N ASN A 397 -17.65 27.52 -44.44
CA ASN A 397 -16.55 28.38 -44.85
C ASN A 397 -17.04 29.83 -45.01
N PRO A 398 -16.40 30.84 -44.40
CA PRO A 398 -16.66 32.24 -44.76
C PRO A 398 -16.16 32.46 -46.20
N LEU A 399 -17.06 32.94 -47.07
CA LEU A 399 -16.80 33.20 -48.49
C LEU A 399 -15.59 34.10 -48.71
#